data_AF-A0A7L5ILJ0-F1
#
_entry.id   AF-A0A7L5ILJ0-F1
#
_cell.length_a   1.000
_cell.length_b   1.000
_cell.length_c   1.000
_cell.angle_alpha   90.00
_cell.angle_beta   90.00
_cell.angle_gamma   90.00
#
_symmetry.space_group_name_H-M   'P 1'
#
loop_
_entity.id
_entity.type
_entity.pdbx_description
1 polymer ?
#
loop_
_entity_poly.entity_id
_entity_poly.type
_entity_poly.pdbx_seq_one_letter_code
_entity_poly.pdbx_strand_id
1 'polypeptide(L)'
;MIKKILVISLTLFFSACAISSKNQGVAKVNEVIKIQAQCYNPSDAKAYEAKIKGLVYISDVGLKYCENKRTIDKSISLKKVYIHRIYDLEENKKYSFSNGNAYYINENFNYYFYVFLKEELKNRGIIVVENTNDSPYVLKVDLSFNDFYSKFDANSLFSIISSQLTLKDINTNKTINIKTRQEVKGFYKINDLPFFTELLIKQVANKTADIISSL
;
A
#
# COMPACT_ATOMS: atom_id res chain seq x y z
N MET A 1 -31.46 42.33 -38.03
CA MET A 1 -30.25 42.37 -37.18
C MET A 1 -30.25 41.16 -36.25
N ILE A 2 -29.17 40.37 -36.33
CA ILE A 2 -28.56 39.55 -35.27
C ILE A 2 -29.27 38.24 -34.82
N LYS A 3 -28.73 37.15 -35.39
CA LYS A 3 -28.63 35.75 -34.92
C LYS A 3 -28.50 35.57 -33.40
N LYS A 4 -29.14 34.53 -32.83
CA LYS A 4 -28.63 33.71 -31.70
C LYS A 4 -29.19 32.29 -31.85
N ILE A 5 -28.43 31.34 -32.42
CA ILE A 5 -27.45 30.45 -31.77
C ILE A 5 -28.12 29.47 -30.77
N LEU A 6 -28.26 28.27 -31.32
CA LEU A 6 -28.39 26.94 -30.74
C LEU A 6 -27.46 26.69 -29.54
N VAL A 7 -27.99 26.14 -28.44
CA VAL A 7 -27.21 25.38 -27.46
C VAL A 7 -27.97 24.10 -27.11
N ILE A 8 -27.51 23.01 -27.70
CA ILE A 8 -27.83 21.63 -27.33
C ILE A 8 -27.08 21.35 -26.03
N SER A 9 -27.80 21.17 -24.92
CA SER A 9 -27.20 20.64 -23.69
C SER A 9 -27.03 19.13 -23.85
N LEU A 10 -25.83 18.72 -24.25
CA LEU A 10 -25.37 17.35 -24.26
C LEU A 10 -25.26 16.87 -22.79
N THR A 11 -26.29 16.22 -22.27
CA THR A 11 -26.18 15.44 -21.02
C THR A 11 -25.35 14.20 -21.31
N LEU A 12 -24.03 14.35 -21.16
CA LEU A 12 -23.11 13.23 -20.97
C LEU A 12 -23.48 12.55 -19.65
N PHE A 13 -24.31 11.52 -19.75
CA PHE A 13 -24.39 10.49 -18.72
C PHE A 13 -23.02 9.83 -18.65
N PHE A 14 -22.17 10.31 -17.76
CA PHE A 14 -21.07 9.52 -17.23
C PHE A 14 -21.68 8.30 -16.55
N SER A 15 -21.78 7.21 -17.30
CA SER A 15 -21.89 5.86 -16.76
C SER A 15 -20.62 5.57 -15.97
N ALA A 16 -20.55 6.10 -14.75
CA ALA A 16 -19.59 5.68 -13.76
C ALA A 16 -19.97 4.25 -13.38
N CYS A 17 -19.20 3.28 -13.87
CA CYS A 17 -19.21 1.93 -13.34
C CYS A 17 -19.15 2.02 -11.81
N ALA A 18 -20.06 1.36 -11.11
CA ALA A 18 -20.06 1.25 -9.68
C ALA A 18 -18.78 0.51 -9.25
N ILE A 19 -17.71 1.26 -9.01
CA ILE A 19 -16.48 0.76 -8.40
C ILE A 19 -16.88 0.29 -7.00
N SER A 20 -16.78 -1.02 -6.74
CA SER A 20 -17.08 -1.60 -5.43
C SER A 20 -16.32 -0.84 -4.32
N SER A 21 -16.93 -0.70 -3.15
CA SER A 21 -16.39 0.10 -2.03
C SER A 21 -14.91 -0.23 -1.70
N LYS A 22 -14.52 -1.51 -1.80
CA LYS A 22 -13.13 -1.97 -1.60
C LYS A 22 -12.14 -1.40 -2.64
N ASN A 23 -12.56 -1.31 -3.91
CA ASN A 23 -11.73 -0.73 -4.96
C ASN A 23 -11.62 0.80 -4.84
N GLN A 24 -12.60 1.46 -4.21
CA GLN A 24 -12.53 2.89 -3.91
C GLN A 24 -11.48 3.21 -2.83
N GLY A 25 -11.30 2.35 -1.81
CA GLY A 25 -10.26 2.50 -0.78
C GLY A 25 -8.86 2.46 -1.39
N VAL A 26 -8.57 1.39 -2.14
CA VAL A 26 -7.31 1.23 -2.90
C VAL A 26 -7.02 2.45 -3.77
N ALA A 27 -7.99 2.89 -4.57
CA ALA A 27 -7.82 4.03 -5.47
C ALA A 27 -7.46 5.32 -4.70
N LYS A 28 -8.18 5.61 -3.60
CA LYS A 28 -7.94 6.78 -2.75
C LYS A 28 -6.55 6.75 -2.12
N VAL A 29 -6.15 5.61 -1.56
CA VAL A 29 -4.82 5.43 -0.96
C VAL A 29 -3.71 5.63 -2.00
N ASN A 30 -3.89 5.08 -3.19
CA ASN A 30 -2.93 5.21 -4.28
C ASN A 30 -2.79 6.65 -4.80
N GLU A 31 -3.91 7.35 -4.96
CA GLU A 31 -3.93 8.74 -5.39
C GLU A 31 -3.19 9.65 -4.39
N VAL A 32 -3.46 9.48 -3.09
CA VAL A 32 -2.82 10.27 -2.02
C VAL A 32 -1.30 10.12 -2.00
N ILE A 33 -0.77 8.92 -2.27
CA ILE A 33 0.69 8.72 -2.35
C ILE A 33 1.26 9.31 -3.64
N LYS A 34 0.58 9.14 -4.79
CA LYS A 34 1.04 9.67 -6.08
C LYS A 34 1.13 11.21 -6.12
N ILE A 35 0.27 11.92 -5.39
CA ILE A 35 0.25 13.40 -5.36
C ILE A 35 1.52 13.99 -4.69
N GLN A 36 2.28 13.21 -3.92
CA GLN A 36 3.44 13.71 -3.17
C GLN A 36 4.68 13.86 -4.07
N ALA A 37 4.68 14.88 -4.92
CA ALA A 37 5.69 15.11 -5.97
C ALA A 37 7.06 15.66 -5.48
N GLN A 38 7.20 16.00 -4.20
CA GLN A 38 8.45 16.55 -3.67
C GLN A 38 9.36 15.43 -3.18
N CYS A 39 10.52 15.32 -3.81
CA CYS A 39 11.55 14.35 -3.49
C CYS A 39 12.48 14.86 -2.38
N TYR A 40 12.72 14.03 -1.36
CA TYR A 40 13.71 14.28 -0.32
C TYR A 40 14.75 13.14 -0.26
N ASN A 41 15.94 13.46 0.25
CA ASN A 41 16.99 12.48 0.53
C ASN A 41 16.57 11.60 1.73
N PRO A 42 16.90 10.29 1.82
CA PRO A 42 16.50 9.42 2.94
C PRO A 42 17.00 9.88 4.29
N SER A 43 18.08 10.66 4.31
CA SER A 43 18.62 11.21 5.53
C SER A 43 17.77 12.36 6.07
N ASP A 44 16.84 12.91 5.27
CA ASP A 44 15.93 13.97 5.67
C ASP A 44 14.65 13.37 6.29
N ALA A 45 14.30 13.82 7.49
CA ALA A 45 13.05 13.46 8.16
C ALA A 45 11.82 13.74 7.28
N LYS A 46 11.86 14.77 6.43
CA LYS A 46 10.78 15.13 5.50
C LYS A 46 10.50 14.04 4.45
N ALA A 47 11.43 13.11 4.22
CA ALA A 47 11.21 11.97 3.34
C ALA A 47 10.16 10.99 3.89
N TYR A 48 9.94 11.01 5.20
CA TYR A 48 9.06 10.10 5.95
C TYR A 48 7.75 10.75 6.41
N GLU A 49 7.57 12.04 6.12
CA GLU A 49 6.43 12.83 6.55
C GLU A 49 5.59 13.34 5.36
N ALA A 50 4.27 13.24 5.49
CA ALA A 50 3.30 13.65 4.48
C ALA A 50 2.11 14.39 5.10
N LYS A 51 1.49 15.30 4.34
CA LYS A 51 0.18 15.84 4.68
C LYS A 51 -0.89 15.00 3.99
N ILE A 52 -1.67 14.25 4.76
CA ILE A 52 -2.72 13.37 4.26
C ILE A 52 -4.02 13.72 4.97
N LYS A 53 -5.07 14.08 4.21
CA LYS A 53 -6.36 14.56 4.75
C LYS A 53 -6.23 15.73 5.74
N GLY A 54 -5.23 16.59 5.53
CA GLY A 54 -4.90 17.72 6.41
C GLY A 54 -4.13 17.35 7.68
N LEU A 55 -3.85 16.06 7.90
CA LEU A 55 -3.11 15.54 9.06
C LEU A 55 -1.64 15.30 8.71
N VAL A 56 -0.77 15.32 9.71
CA VAL A 56 0.65 14.98 9.53
C VAL A 56 0.80 13.48 9.73
N TYR A 57 1.10 12.79 8.65
CA TYR A 57 1.36 11.36 8.61
C TYR A 57 2.87 11.12 8.58
N ILE A 58 3.37 10.28 9.48
CA ILE A 58 4.77 9.92 9.65
C ILE A 58 4.86 8.40 9.51
N SER A 59 5.79 7.89 8.71
CA SER A 59 6.02 6.46 8.52
C SER A 59 7.49 6.09 8.66
N ASP A 60 7.78 4.83 8.96
CA ASP A 60 9.14 4.29 8.82
C ASP A 60 9.49 3.86 7.39
N VAL A 61 8.57 4.06 6.44
CA VAL A 61 8.81 3.91 4.99
C VAL A 61 8.86 5.29 4.35
N GLY A 62 9.87 5.51 3.50
CA GLY A 62 10.02 6.76 2.76
C GLY A 62 8.81 7.01 1.86
N LEU A 63 8.06 8.07 2.15
CA LEU A 63 6.85 8.48 1.41
C LEU A 63 7.19 9.38 0.23
N LYS A 64 8.27 10.15 0.40
CA LYS A 64 8.76 11.18 -0.52
C LYS A 64 10.20 10.93 -0.93
N TYR A 65 10.64 9.70 -0.79
CA TYR A 65 11.97 9.33 -1.21
C TYR A 65 11.99 9.11 -2.72
N CYS A 66 12.79 9.91 -3.42
CA CYS A 66 13.13 9.64 -4.82
C CYS A 66 14.55 9.12 -4.87
N GLU A 67 14.73 7.87 -4.50
CA GLU A 67 15.89 7.16 -5.00
C GLU A 67 15.69 6.91 -6.46
N ASN A 68 16.75 7.14 -7.21
CA ASN A 68 16.85 6.78 -8.61
C ASN A 68 16.85 5.24 -8.72
N LYS A 69 15.85 4.56 -8.16
CA LYS A 69 15.55 3.13 -8.35
C LYS A 69 14.99 2.87 -9.76
N ARG A 70 14.98 3.88 -10.63
CA ARG A 70 14.97 3.75 -12.09
C ARG A 70 16.38 3.61 -12.68
N THR A 71 17.38 3.19 -11.91
CA THR A 71 18.45 2.41 -12.52
C THR A 71 17.79 1.16 -13.08
N ILE A 72 17.55 1.17 -14.39
CA ILE A 72 17.36 -0.02 -15.21
C ILE A 72 18.39 -1.02 -14.68
N ASP A 73 17.90 -2.07 -14.03
CA ASP A 73 18.74 -3.17 -13.58
C ASP A 73 19.51 -3.64 -14.81
N LYS A 74 20.83 -3.42 -14.83
CA LYS A 74 21.69 -3.81 -15.95
C LYS A 74 21.76 -5.34 -16.09
N SER A 75 21.21 -6.09 -15.13
CA SER A 75 20.92 -7.51 -15.26
C SER A 75 19.55 -7.70 -15.93
N ILE A 76 19.56 -7.69 -17.27
CA ILE A 76 18.39 -7.77 -18.16
C ILE A 76 17.76 -9.17 -18.14
N SER A 77 17.36 -9.65 -16.96
CA SER A 77 16.43 -10.76 -16.83
C SER A 77 15.14 -10.20 -16.25
N LEU A 78 14.08 -10.29 -17.03
CA LEU A 78 12.77 -9.80 -16.64
C LEU A 78 12.27 -10.65 -15.47
N LYS A 79 12.31 -10.08 -14.24
CA LYS A 79 11.93 -10.76 -13.00
C LYS A 79 10.44 -11.11 -13.06
N LYS A 80 10.13 -12.39 -12.91
CA LYS A 80 8.76 -12.92 -12.82
C LYS A 80 8.47 -13.33 -11.38
N VAL A 81 7.34 -12.87 -10.86
CA VAL A 81 6.88 -13.12 -9.50
C VAL A 81 5.53 -13.82 -9.54
N TYR A 82 5.37 -14.86 -8.74
CA TYR A 82 4.06 -15.46 -8.44
C TYR A 82 3.67 -15.12 -7.01
N ILE A 83 2.65 -14.28 -6.85
CA ILE A 83 2.06 -13.98 -5.53
C ILE A 83 1.15 -15.16 -5.17
N HIS A 84 1.64 -16.07 -4.34
CA HIS A 84 1.03 -17.38 -4.14
C HIS A 84 0.05 -17.39 -2.95
N ARG A 85 0.52 -17.19 -1.72
CA ARG A 85 -0.35 -17.19 -0.53
C ARG A 85 -0.14 -15.96 0.32
N ILE A 86 -1.22 -15.18 0.46
CA ILE A 86 -1.28 -14.04 1.37
C ILE A 86 -2.30 -14.38 2.45
N TYR A 87 -1.82 -14.70 3.64
CA TYR A 87 -2.66 -14.97 4.80
C TYR A 87 -3.09 -13.67 5.44
N ASP A 88 -4.39 -13.56 5.72
CA ASP A 88 -4.94 -12.39 6.39
C ASP A 88 -4.53 -12.36 7.87
N LEU A 89 -4.67 -11.20 8.51
CA LEU A 89 -4.51 -11.09 9.94
C LEU A 89 -5.67 -11.79 10.65
N GLU A 90 -5.40 -12.46 11.77
CA GLU A 90 -6.44 -13.06 12.61
C GLU A 90 -7.43 -11.99 13.11
N GLU A 91 -8.73 -12.31 13.08
CA GLU A 91 -9.82 -11.35 13.39
C GLU A 91 -9.72 -10.76 14.81
N ASN A 92 -9.25 -11.54 15.78
CA ASN A 92 -9.04 -11.08 17.16
C ASN A 92 -7.92 -10.04 17.31
N LYS A 93 -7.09 -9.82 16.27
CA LYS A 93 -6.01 -8.84 16.24
C LYS A 93 -6.37 -7.58 15.46
N LYS A 94 -7.53 -7.53 14.78
CA LYS A 94 -7.96 -6.37 13.96
C LYS A 94 -8.65 -5.29 14.79
N TYR A 95 -7.94 -4.73 15.78
CA TYR A 95 -8.49 -3.70 16.66
C TYR A 95 -7.59 -2.47 16.80
N SER A 96 -8.22 -1.30 16.82
CA SER A 96 -7.64 -0.06 17.32
C SER A 96 -8.18 0.24 18.72
N PHE A 97 -7.32 0.67 19.64
CA PHE A 97 -7.71 0.97 21.01
C PHE A 97 -7.72 2.48 21.29
N SER A 98 -8.76 2.96 21.98
CA SER A 98 -8.80 4.35 22.46
C SER A 98 -9.60 4.45 23.76
N ASN A 99 -9.00 5.07 24.78
CA ASN A 99 -9.62 5.31 26.09
C ASN A 99 -10.32 4.07 26.70
N GLY A 100 -9.67 2.90 26.59
CA GLY A 100 -10.20 1.63 27.09
C GLY A 100 -11.23 0.93 26.18
N ASN A 101 -11.65 1.58 25.09
CA ASN A 101 -12.54 1.00 24.09
C ASN A 101 -11.74 0.35 22.96
N ALA A 102 -12.26 -0.76 22.42
CA ALA A 102 -11.73 -1.44 21.26
C ALA A 102 -12.63 -1.17 20.04
N TYR A 103 -12.01 -0.78 18.92
CA TYR A 103 -12.66 -0.46 17.66
C TYR A 103 -12.22 -1.48 16.63
N TYR A 104 -13.16 -2.31 16.18
CA TYR A 104 -12.87 -3.34 15.20
C TYR A 104 -12.60 -2.72 13.82
N ILE A 105 -11.56 -3.22 13.16
CA ILE A 105 -11.16 -2.81 11.81
C ILE A 105 -11.60 -3.90 10.83
N ASN A 106 -12.72 -3.65 10.16
CA ASN A 106 -13.29 -4.57 9.17
C ASN A 106 -12.56 -4.50 7.82
N GLU A 107 -11.24 -4.67 7.82
CA GLU A 107 -10.43 -4.67 6.60
C GLU A 107 -9.83 -6.06 6.34
N ASN A 108 -9.71 -6.38 5.05
CA ASN A 108 -9.06 -7.62 4.58
C ASN A 108 -7.60 -7.30 4.26
N PHE A 109 -6.67 -7.52 5.20
CA PHE A 109 -5.28 -7.09 5.05
C PHE A 109 -4.63 -7.80 3.86
N ASN A 110 -4.92 -9.09 3.69
CA ASN A 110 -4.44 -9.86 2.55
C ASN A 110 -4.86 -9.28 1.19
N TYR A 111 -6.11 -8.83 1.06
CA TYR A 111 -6.65 -8.25 -0.17
C TYR A 111 -5.92 -6.96 -0.52
N TYR A 112 -5.88 -6.00 0.41
CA TYR A 112 -5.20 -4.72 0.16
C TYR A 112 -3.71 -4.93 -0.12
N PHE A 113 -3.06 -5.81 0.64
CA PHE A 113 -1.67 -6.16 0.41
C PHE A 113 -1.44 -6.69 -1.00
N TYR A 114 -2.24 -7.67 -1.45
CA TYR A 114 -2.13 -8.24 -2.78
C TYR A 114 -2.24 -7.17 -3.85
N VAL A 115 -3.25 -6.30 -3.76
CA VAL A 115 -3.50 -5.27 -4.78
C VAL A 115 -2.36 -4.25 -4.79
N PHE A 116 -1.94 -3.76 -3.62
CA PHE A 116 -0.83 -2.80 -3.52
C PHE A 116 0.48 -3.42 -4.00
N LEU A 117 0.82 -4.65 -3.60
CA LEU A 117 2.04 -5.32 -4.04
C LEU A 117 2.06 -5.51 -5.55
N LYS A 118 0.94 -5.94 -6.15
CA LYS A 118 0.82 -6.10 -7.60
C LYS A 118 1.09 -4.79 -8.34
N GLU A 119 0.57 -3.67 -7.85
CA GLU A 119 0.84 -2.34 -8.41
C GLU A 119 2.31 -1.92 -8.23
N GLU A 120 2.86 -2.09 -7.02
CA GLU A 120 4.25 -1.71 -6.71
C GLU A 120 5.27 -2.52 -7.53
N LEU A 121 5.04 -3.82 -7.74
CA LEU A 121 5.86 -4.68 -8.59
C LEU A 121 5.76 -4.25 -10.07
N LYS A 122 4.54 -3.98 -10.56
CA LYS A 122 4.33 -3.50 -11.93
C LYS A 122 5.03 -2.16 -12.18
N ASN A 123 4.97 -1.22 -11.23
CA ASN A 123 5.64 0.08 -11.30
C ASN A 123 7.17 -0.05 -11.35
N ARG A 124 7.71 -1.17 -10.84
CA ARG A 124 9.14 -1.53 -10.88
C ARG A 124 9.51 -2.39 -12.08
N GLY A 125 8.58 -2.65 -13.01
CA GLY A 125 8.82 -3.46 -14.21
C GLY A 125 8.88 -4.98 -13.96
N ILE A 126 8.44 -5.44 -12.79
CA ILE A 126 8.38 -6.86 -12.44
C ILE A 126 7.04 -7.44 -12.92
N ILE A 127 7.09 -8.58 -13.63
CA ILE A 127 5.87 -9.23 -14.13
C ILE A 127 5.31 -10.16 -13.07
N VAL A 128 4.04 -9.95 -12.72
CA VAL A 128 3.29 -10.88 -11.88
C VAL A 128 2.63 -11.93 -12.77
N VAL A 129 2.95 -13.20 -12.54
CA VAL A 129 2.38 -14.36 -13.25
C VAL A 129 1.39 -15.11 -12.34
N GLU A 130 0.52 -15.92 -12.93
CA GLU A 130 -0.54 -16.64 -12.22
C GLU A 130 -0.09 -17.96 -11.59
N ASN A 131 1.07 -18.51 -12.00
CA ASN A 131 1.64 -19.73 -11.44
C ASN A 131 3.15 -19.85 -11.75
N THR A 132 3.79 -20.91 -11.23
CA THR A 132 5.22 -21.22 -11.44
C THR A 132 5.49 -22.27 -12.51
N ASN A 133 4.45 -22.84 -13.15
CA ASN A 133 4.61 -24.01 -14.01
C ASN A 133 5.46 -23.73 -15.26
N ASP A 134 5.53 -22.46 -15.66
CA ASP A 134 6.26 -22.03 -16.85
C ASP A 134 7.77 -21.76 -16.60
N SER A 135 8.24 -21.77 -15.34
CA SER A 135 9.69 -21.64 -15.04
C SER A 135 10.03 -21.83 -13.55
N PRO A 136 11.07 -22.61 -13.22
CA PRO A 136 11.57 -22.75 -11.84
C PRO A 136 12.25 -21.47 -11.30
N TYR A 137 12.47 -20.48 -12.16
CA TYR A 137 13.03 -19.17 -11.81
C TYR A 137 11.94 -18.13 -11.47
N VAL A 138 10.66 -18.51 -11.48
CA VAL A 138 9.59 -17.62 -10.99
C VAL A 138 9.69 -17.54 -9.48
N LEU A 139 9.89 -16.32 -8.97
CA LEU A 139 9.94 -16.08 -7.53
C LEU A 139 8.55 -16.21 -6.92
N LYS A 140 8.37 -17.25 -6.12
CA LYS A 140 7.16 -17.47 -5.33
C LYS A 140 7.20 -16.58 -4.09
N VAL A 141 6.13 -15.82 -3.89
CA VAL A 141 5.95 -14.88 -2.78
C VAL A 141 4.78 -15.32 -1.92
N ASP A 142 5.09 -15.63 -0.66
CA ASP A 142 4.11 -15.90 0.39
C ASP A 142 4.24 -14.83 1.49
N LEU A 143 3.14 -14.35 2.06
CA LEU A 143 3.15 -13.43 3.19
C LEU A 143 2.07 -13.78 4.22
N SER A 144 2.42 -13.67 5.50
CA SER A 144 1.50 -13.79 6.62
C SER A 144 1.52 -12.53 7.46
N PHE A 145 0.34 -11.96 7.74
CA PHE A 145 0.19 -10.94 8.78
C PHE A 145 0.16 -11.61 10.15
N ASN A 146 1.10 -11.25 11.02
CA ASN A 146 1.29 -11.92 12.30
C ASN A 146 0.64 -11.14 13.44
N ASP A 147 0.77 -9.82 13.40
CA ASP A 147 0.32 -8.94 14.47
C ASP A 147 0.00 -7.51 13.96
N PHE A 148 -0.91 -6.86 14.66
CA PHE A 148 -1.30 -5.48 14.44
C PHE A 148 -1.58 -4.81 15.78
N TYR A 149 -0.85 -3.74 16.04
CA TYR A 149 -1.08 -2.87 17.18
C TYR A 149 -1.56 -1.53 16.67
N SER A 150 -2.69 -1.05 17.19
CA SER A 150 -3.18 0.29 16.86
C SER A 150 -3.80 0.95 18.07
N LYS A 151 -3.39 2.19 18.35
CA LYS A 151 -3.90 3.00 19.44
C LYS A 151 -4.09 4.43 18.97
N PHE A 152 -5.19 5.06 19.36
CA PHE A 152 -5.42 6.47 19.08
C PHE A 152 -6.00 7.21 20.28
N ASP A 153 -5.80 8.51 20.29
CA ASP A 153 -6.39 9.47 21.23
C ASP A 153 -6.92 10.69 20.47
N ALA A 154 -7.20 11.78 21.18
CA ALA A 154 -7.71 13.01 20.58
C ALA A 154 -6.71 13.73 19.66
N ASN A 155 -5.43 13.35 19.71
CA ASN A 155 -4.33 14.07 19.09
C ASN A 155 -3.51 13.19 18.13
N SER A 156 -3.61 11.88 18.20
CA SER A 156 -2.76 10.99 17.42
C SER A 156 -3.37 9.61 17.19
N LEU A 157 -2.97 9.00 16.07
CA LEU A 157 -3.12 7.57 15.82
C LEU A 157 -1.73 6.99 15.62
N PHE A 158 -1.39 5.98 16.41
CA PHE A 158 -0.18 5.19 16.25
C PHE A 158 -0.54 3.77 15.86
N SER A 159 0.15 3.21 14.87
CA SER A 159 -0.10 1.83 14.44
C SER A 159 1.16 1.12 13.98
N ILE A 160 1.22 -0.19 14.21
CA ILE A 160 2.31 -1.09 13.81
C ILE A 160 1.68 -2.33 13.19
N ILE A 161 2.19 -2.74 12.03
CA ILE A 161 1.93 -4.06 11.44
C ILE A 161 3.22 -4.88 11.47
N SER A 162 3.11 -6.14 11.85
CA SER A 162 4.17 -7.15 11.72
C SER A 162 3.71 -8.28 10.81
N SER A 163 4.57 -8.69 9.91
CA SER A 163 4.31 -9.74 8.92
C SER A 163 5.58 -10.56 8.66
N GLN A 164 5.39 -11.74 8.07
CA GLN A 164 6.48 -12.61 7.63
C GLN A 164 6.35 -12.86 6.14
N LEU A 165 7.40 -12.51 5.40
CA LEU A 165 7.55 -12.72 3.97
C LEU A 165 8.41 -13.96 3.72
N THR A 166 7.95 -14.86 2.88
CA THR A 166 8.73 -15.99 2.36
C THR A 166 8.89 -15.87 0.86
N LEU A 167 10.13 -15.95 0.40
CA LEU A 167 10.55 -15.83 -0.98
C LEU A 167 11.23 -17.13 -1.41
N LYS A 168 10.70 -17.76 -2.46
CA LYS A 168 11.20 -19.07 -2.92
C LYS A 168 11.28 -19.19 -4.43
N ASP A 169 12.41 -19.62 -4.94
CA ASP A 169 12.60 -20.15 -6.30
C ASP A 169 13.68 -21.25 -6.26
N ILE A 170 14.27 -21.62 -7.41
CA ILE A 170 15.35 -22.61 -7.46
C ILE A 170 16.66 -22.15 -6.79
N ASN A 171 16.90 -20.84 -6.69
CA ASN A 171 18.11 -20.22 -6.16
C ASN A 171 17.89 -19.53 -4.79
N THR A 172 16.65 -19.30 -4.41
CA THR A 172 16.24 -18.48 -3.26
C THR A 172 15.33 -19.28 -2.36
N ASN A 173 15.62 -19.27 -1.07
CA ASN A 173 14.70 -19.72 -0.02
C ASN A 173 14.94 -18.86 1.23
N LYS A 174 14.21 -17.74 1.32
CA LYS A 174 14.40 -16.73 2.37
C LYS A 174 13.10 -16.46 3.10
N THR A 175 13.18 -16.32 4.41
CA THR A 175 12.09 -15.83 5.25
C THR A 175 12.53 -14.57 5.97
N ILE A 176 11.74 -13.50 5.86
CA ILE A 176 12.08 -12.16 6.31
C ILE A 176 10.89 -11.63 7.12
N ASN A 177 11.15 -11.14 8.34
CA ASN A 177 10.14 -10.45 9.12
C ASN A 177 10.06 -8.99 8.67
N ILE A 178 8.87 -8.54 8.28
CA ILE A 178 8.59 -7.17 7.88
C ILE A 178 7.77 -6.51 8.98
N LYS A 179 8.31 -5.44 9.56
CA LYS A 179 7.62 -4.59 10.52
C LYS A 179 7.54 -3.18 9.97
N THR A 180 6.37 -2.57 10.09
CA THR A 180 6.11 -1.19 9.62
C THR A 180 5.28 -0.46 10.64
N ARG A 181 5.55 0.84 10.80
CA ARG A 181 4.82 1.71 11.73
C ARG A 181 4.37 3.00 11.07
N GLN A 182 3.34 3.59 11.64
CA GLN A 182 2.89 4.94 11.32
C GLN A 182 2.49 5.71 12.57
N GLU A 183 2.56 7.03 12.46
CA GLU A 183 1.97 7.98 13.38
C GLU A 183 1.20 9.03 12.56
N VAL A 184 -0.04 9.30 12.96
CA VAL A 184 -0.90 10.31 12.34
C VAL A 184 -1.22 11.36 13.39
N LYS A 185 -0.53 12.50 13.32
CA LYS A 185 -0.73 13.62 14.25
C LYS A 185 -1.96 14.44 13.86
N GLY A 186 -2.70 14.85 14.87
CA GLY A 186 -4.00 15.49 14.76
C GLY A 186 -5.12 14.51 14.38
N PHE A 187 -4.96 13.20 14.60
CA PHE A 187 -6.02 12.24 14.31
C PHE A 187 -7.19 12.41 15.28
N TYR A 188 -8.41 12.58 14.75
CA TYR A 188 -9.64 12.71 15.54
C TYR A 188 -10.85 11.99 14.94
N LYS A 189 -10.79 11.57 13.67
CA LYS A 189 -11.92 10.96 12.97
C LYS A 189 -11.79 9.45 12.98
N ILE A 190 -12.54 8.77 13.83
CA ILE A 190 -12.57 7.29 13.92
C ILE A 190 -12.93 6.66 12.56
N ASN A 191 -13.79 7.31 11.78
CA ASN A 191 -14.17 6.84 10.43
C ASN A 191 -13.00 6.82 9.43
N ASP A 192 -11.87 7.43 9.77
CA ASP A 192 -10.66 7.41 8.96
C ASP A 192 -9.71 6.26 9.33
N LEU A 193 -10.00 5.47 10.39
CA LEU A 193 -9.20 4.31 10.79
C LEU A 193 -8.97 3.32 9.62
N PRO A 194 -10.00 2.89 8.86
CA PRO A 194 -9.81 2.03 7.69
C PRO A 194 -8.75 2.55 6.71
N PHE A 195 -8.88 3.83 6.34
CA PHE A 195 -7.98 4.47 5.38
C PHE A 195 -6.53 4.49 5.87
N PHE A 196 -6.30 4.80 7.15
CA PHE A 196 -4.95 4.78 7.71
C PHE A 196 -4.41 3.37 7.91
N THR A 197 -5.27 2.36 8.12
CA THR A 197 -4.85 0.95 8.11
C THR A 197 -4.45 0.50 6.70
N GLU A 198 -5.24 0.84 5.69
CA GLU A 198 -4.92 0.58 4.28
C GLU A 198 -3.59 1.23 3.87
N LEU A 199 -3.34 2.48 4.29
CA LEU A 199 -2.06 3.15 4.09
C LEU A 199 -0.90 2.36 4.71
N LEU A 200 -1.05 1.85 5.93
CA LEU A 200 -0.03 1.05 6.59
C LEU A 200 0.24 -0.26 5.85
N ILE A 201 -0.82 -0.93 5.37
CA ILE A 201 -0.71 -2.15 4.55
C ILE A 201 0.04 -1.85 3.25
N LYS A 202 -0.24 -0.71 2.61
CA LYS A 202 0.50 -0.26 1.43
C LYS A 202 1.99 -0.08 1.71
N GLN A 203 2.36 0.42 2.88
CA GLN A 203 3.78 0.53 3.27
C GLN A 203 4.46 -0.85 3.43
N VAL A 204 3.74 -1.87 3.92
CA VAL A 204 4.23 -3.26 3.95
C VAL A 204 4.45 -3.79 2.52
N ALA A 205 3.51 -3.51 1.61
CA ALA A 205 3.65 -3.88 0.19
C ALA A 205 4.85 -3.18 -0.49
N ASN A 206 5.06 -1.90 -0.20
CA ASN A 206 6.19 -1.13 -0.73
C ASN A 206 7.55 -1.71 -0.27
N LYS A 207 7.70 -2.00 1.04
CA LYS A 207 8.88 -2.70 1.58
C LYS A 207 9.09 -4.07 0.93
N THR A 208 8.01 -4.83 0.73
CA THR A 208 8.08 -6.13 0.06
C THR A 208 8.56 -6.01 -1.39
N ALA A 209 8.03 -5.04 -2.14
CA ALA A 209 8.45 -4.78 -3.51
C ALA A 209 9.93 -4.35 -3.58
N ASP A 210 10.40 -3.55 -2.62
CA ASP A 210 11.81 -3.16 -2.53
C ASP A 210 12.74 -4.35 -2.26
N ILE A 211 12.35 -5.27 -1.35
CA ILE A 211 13.09 -6.50 -1.09
C ILE A 211 13.16 -7.35 -2.37
N ILE A 212 12.03 -7.57 -3.04
CA ILE A 212 11.97 -8.37 -4.27
C ILE A 212 12.82 -7.75 -5.39
N SER A 213 12.77 -6.42 -5.55
CA SER A 213 13.59 -5.72 -6.54
C SER A 213 15.09 -5.87 -6.29
N SER A 214 15.51 -5.95 -5.02
CA SER A 214 16.92 -6.05 -4.63
C SER A 214 17.53 -7.45 -4.73
N LEU A 215 16.72 -8.50 -4.93
CA LEU A 215 17.19 -9.87 -5.16
C LEU A 215 17.85 -10.02 -6.53
#